data_AF-A0A6A6AWE2-F1
#
_entry.id   AF-A0A6A6AWE2-F1
#
_cell.length_a   1.000
_cell.length_b   1.000
_cell.length_c   1.000
_cell.angle_alpha   90.00
_cell.angle_beta   90.00
_cell.angle_gamma   90.00
#
_symmetry.space_group_name_H-M   'P 1'
#
loop_
_entity.id
_entity.type
_entity.pdbx_description
1 polymer ?
#
loop_
_entity_poly.entity_id
_entity_poly.type
_entity_poly.pdbx_seq_one_letter_code
_entity_poly.pdbx_strand_id
1 'polypeptide(L)'
;MSDWWDDFSNNLATDLGPLIALFGETPTKQYLSECLDSYDITIFASCPLGIITAVVSAIRVCGSPSLRAFIGRAQEGGGSAEAELCSSTSRDVCELYNNGGIARVFGRPKLLEFVHVTTPSPGHFVPKKEGDKGPTAGIHTSKEYFNNLSEGDEWSNSGSTKASDQENQKSETEANFAPNPNLSLNVGIKPRNRVFFILAAALGVVLQCAILLWAVIARYTLHWLRKGLEDYYAVPMTLAGTLLLCTGMALCAFLIEKSTGERVFTRTPARAEDRKTAIYWVQPGNQHVGDQVFDSFAYTGNIDRYTTSWKKNNNTSRVLVWILVSITMVGFILQFLGLRACHSSVAVAQLGATLLMSLIRAVLRTERLKKDENHFDTNSDQPDTYEGHELDQLALWLKGHNMNPSNQRDSLEWARLGELTRLSLDQAQGSSA
;
A
#
# COMPACT_ATOMS: atom_id res chain seq x y z
N MET A 1 12.33 0.80 45.53
CA MET A 1 12.47 0.95 44.06
C MET A 1 11.95 -0.28 43.32
N SER A 2 12.04 -1.49 43.89
CA SER A 2 11.37 -2.72 43.38
C SER A 2 9.85 -2.59 43.26
N ASP A 3 9.19 -2.01 44.27
CA ASP A 3 7.71 -1.94 44.33
C ASP A 3 7.12 -1.14 43.16
N TRP A 4 7.76 -0.04 42.75
CA TRP A 4 7.31 0.75 41.60
C TRP A 4 7.36 -0.04 40.29
N TRP A 5 8.41 -0.85 40.10
CA TRP A 5 8.56 -1.69 38.91
C TRP A 5 7.53 -2.82 38.90
N ASP A 6 7.29 -3.46 40.04
CA ASP A 6 6.32 -4.54 40.18
C ASP A 6 4.87 -4.02 39.97
N ASP A 7 4.54 -2.86 40.53
CA ASP A 7 3.25 -2.20 40.32
C ASP A 7 3.06 -1.78 38.87
N PHE A 8 4.08 -1.19 38.24
CA PHE A 8 4.00 -0.84 36.82
C PHE A 8 3.78 -2.07 35.95
N SER A 9 4.46 -3.19 36.19
CA SER A 9 4.29 -4.42 35.41
C SER A 9 2.89 -5.01 35.57
N ASN A 10 2.35 -5.01 36.80
CA ASN A 10 1.02 -5.53 37.06
C ASN A 10 -0.04 -4.64 36.43
N ASN A 11 0.10 -3.31 36.53
CA ASN A 11 -0.81 -2.36 35.90
C ASN A 11 -0.66 -2.37 34.37
N LEU A 12 0.54 -2.59 33.83
CA LEU A 12 0.75 -2.73 32.40
C LEU A 12 0.03 -3.95 31.84
N ALA A 13 0.17 -5.09 32.52
CA ALA A 13 -0.43 -6.34 32.11
C ALA A 13 -1.97 -6.33 32.23
N THR A 14 -2.52 -5.61 33.21
CA THR A 14 -3.97 -5.63 33.50
C THR A 14 -4.71 -4.46 32.85
N ASP A 15 -4.08 -3.28 32.78
CA ASP A 15 -4.76 -2.02 32.41
C ASP A 15 -4.36 -1.50 31.02
N LEU A 16 -3.12 -1.75 30.56
CA LEU A 16 -2.62 -1.20 29.29
C LEU A 16 -2.72 -2.17 28.09
N GLY A 17 -2.83 -3.47 28.35
CA GLY A 17 -2.99 -4.51 27.32
C GLY A 17 -4.16 -4.23 26.35
N PRO A 18 -5.38 -3.95 26.83
CA PRO A 18 -6.52 -3.61 25.98
C PRO A 18 -6.32 -2.34 25.15
N LEU A 19 -5.64 -1.34 25.72
CA LEU A 19 -5.41 -0.04 25.09
C LEU A 19 -4.38 -0.17 23.94
N ILE A 20 -3.27 -0.87 24.17
CA ILE A 20 -2.28 -1.17 23.13
C ILE A 20 -2.89 -2.03 22.01
N ALA A 21 -3.78 -2.98 22.34
CA ALA A 21 -4.48 -3.77 21.34
C ALA A 21 -5.39 -2.92 20.45
N LEU A 22 -6.11 -1.95 21.04
CA LEU A 22 -7.02 -1.06 20.31
C LEU A 22 -6.27 -0.08 19.40
N PHE A 23 -5.18 0.53 19.88
CA PHE A 23 -4.37 1.45 19.07
C PHE A 23 -3.55 0.75 17.98
N GLY A 24 -3.38 -0.58 18.07
CA GLY A 24 -2.67 -1.36 17.07
C GLY A 24 -3.50 -1.69 15.83
N GLU A 25 -4.85 -1.63 15.89
CA GLU A 25 -5.69 -2.20 14.83
C GLU A 25 -5.53 -1.46 13.48
N THR A 26 -5.83 -0.17 13.45
CA THR A 26 -5.77 0.64 12.21
C THR A 26 -4.37 0.71 11.62
N PRO A 27 -3.30 0.99 12.40
CA PRO A 27 -1.94 1.00 11.86
C PRO A 27 -1.51 -0.37 11.30
N THR A 28 -1.89 -1.47 11.95
CA THR A 28 -1.56 -2.82 11.47
C THR A 28 -2.26 -3.13 10.15
N LYS A 29 -3.56 -2.81 10.02
CA LYS A 29 -4.31 -3.01 8.77
C LYS A 29 -3.73 -2.18 7.62
N GLN A 30 -3.48 -0.90 7.88
CA GLN A 30 -2.85 -0.01 6.92
C GLN A 30 -1.49 -0.55 6.47
N TYR A 31 -0.65 -0.97 7.42
CA TYR A 31 0.66 -1.53 7.10
C TYR A 31 0.54 -2.78 6.22
N LEU A 32 -0.37 -3.70 6.56
CA LEU A 32 -0.62 -4.91 5.77
C LEU A 32 -1.12 -4.59 4.35
N SER A 33 -2.01 -3.60 4.20
CA SER A 33 -2.56 -3.21 2.90
C SER A 33 -1.50 -2.63 1.94
N GLU A 34 -0.36 -2.22 2.47
CA GLU A 34 0.73 -1.63 1.72
C GLU A 34 2.05 -2.44 1.86
N CYS A 35 1.99 -3.69 2.33
CA CYS A 35 3.15 -4.55 2.57
C CYS A 35 3.48 -5.38 1.31
N LEU A 36 4.49 -4.99 0.55
CA LEU A 36 4.78 -5.58 -0.78
C LEU A 36 6.08 -6.39 -0.78
N ASP A 37 7.10 -5.91 -0.07
CA ASP A 37 8.45 -6.46 -0.11
C ASP A 37 8.78 -7.33 1.11
N SER A 38 9.79 -8.20 0.98
CA SER A 38 10.28 -9.02 2.10
C SER A 38 10.82 -8.19 3.27
N TYR A 39 11.33 -6.99 2.98
CA TYR A 39 11.74 -6.03 4.00
C TYR A 39 10.54 -5.55 4.83
N ASP A 40 9.40 -5.28 4.19
CA ASP A 40 8.18 -4.86 4.90
C ASP A 40 7.68 -5.97 5.84
N ILE A 41 7.73 -7.23 5.39
CA ILE A 41 7.38 -8.39 6.21
C ILE A 41 8.28 -8.49 7.45
N THR A 42 9.58 -8.22 7.29
CA THR A 42 10.53 -8.25 8.40
C THR A 42 10.26 -7.13 9.41
N ILE A 43 10.02 -5.90 8.93
CA ILE A 43 9.67 -4.72 9.75
C ILE A 43 8.34 -4.95 10.50
N PHE A 44 7.37 -5.60 9.85
CA PHE A 44 6.10 -5.97 10.46
C PHE A 44 6.27 -6.99 11.59
N ALA A 45 7.13 -7.98 11.37
CA ALA A 45 7.37 -9.08 12.30
C ALA A 45 8.18 -8.69 13.53
N SER A 46 9.17 -7.80 13.39
CA SER A 46 10.03 -7.34 14.50
C SER A 46 9.28 -6.42 15.45
N CYS A 47 9.38 -6.61 16.77
CA CYS A 47 8.66 -5.83 17.80
C CYS A 47 7.15 -5.71 17.47
N PRO A 48 6.43 -6.84 17.46
CA PRO A 48 5.10 -6.92 16.88
C PRO A 48 4.07 -6.07 17.65
N LEU A 49 3.17 -5.43 16.90
CA LEU A 49 2.00 -4.71 17.39
C LEU A 49 0.76 -5.20 16.63
N GLY A 50 -0.41 -5.21 17.26
CA GLY A 50 -1.66 -5.63 16.62
C GLY A 50 -1.68 -7.12 16.25
N ILE A 51 -1.17 -7.99 17.14
CA ILE A 51 -1.05 -9.44 16.91
C ILE A 51 -2.41 -10.07 16.58
N ILE A 52 -3.44 -9.75 17.38
CA ILE A 52 -4.80 -10.24 17.15
C ILE A 52 -5.32 -9.74 15.79
N THR A 53 -5.08 -8.47 15.48
CA THR A 53 -5.46 -7.86 14.19
C THR A 53 -4.78 -8.56 13.01
N ALA A 54 -3.49 -8.88 13.10
CA ALA A 54 -2.75 -9.58 12.06
C ALA A 54 -3.32 -10.99 11.82
N VAL A 55 -3.62 -11.71 12.89
CA VAL A 55 -4.22 -13.06 12.81
C VAL A 55 -5.64 -13.01 12.24
N VAL A 56 -6.48 -12.09 12.71
CA VAL A 56 -7.83 -11.87 12.18
C VAL A 56 -7.75 -11.48 10.70
N SER A 57 -6.81 -10.63 10.32
CA SER A 57 -6.60 -10.20 8.93
C SER A 57 -6.21 -11.36 8.02
N ALA A 58 -5.26 -12.20 8.46
CA ALA A 58 -4.87 -13.40 7.72
C ALA A 58 -6.04 -14.39 7.56
N ILE A 59 -6.87 -14.55 8.59
CA ILE A 59 -8.10 -15.36 8.53
C ILE A 59 -9.13 -14.75 7.57
N ARG A 60 -9.33 -13.43 7.58
CA ARG A 60 -10.30 -12.77 6.71
C ARG A 60 -9.93 -12.90 5.22
N VAL A 61 -8.65 -12.78 4.89
CA VAL A 61 -8.15 -12.85 3.50
C VAL A 61 -7.99 -14.29 3.00
N CYS A 62 -7.42 -15.18 3.82
CA CYS A 62 -7.03 -16.53 3.37
C CYS A 62 -7.72 -17.67 4.13
N GLY A 63 -8.50 -17.39 5.16
CA GLY A 63 -9.12 -18.40 6.01
C GLY A 63 -10.29 -19.14 5.37
N SER A 64 -10.50 -20.37 5.83
CA SER A 64 -11.69 -21.16 5.45
C SER A 64 -12.97 -20.56 6.06
N PRO A 65 -14.17 -20.91 5.53
CA PRO A 65 -15.44 -20.44 6.09
C PRO A 65 -15.58 -20.70 7.60
N SER A 66 -15.06 -21.82 8.10
CA SER A 66 -15.09 -22.15 9.54
C SER A 66 -14.21 -21.21 10.38
N LEU A 67 -13.00 -20.90 9.93
CA LEU A 67 -12.11 -19.94 10.61
C LEU A 67 -12.71 -18.54 10.61
N ARG A 68 -13.32 -18.14 9.49
CA ARG A 68 -14.01 -16.86 9.37
C ARG A 68 -15.24 -16.79 10.28
N ALA A 69 -15.98 -17.90 10.43
CA ALA A 69 -17.08 -17.98 11.38
C ALA A 69 -16.62 -17.87 12.84
N PHE A 70 -15.48 -18.47 13.19
CA PHE A 70 -14.92 -18.40 14.55
C PHE A 70 -14.62 -16.96 15.00
N ILE A 71 -14.14 -16.10 14.08
CA ILE A 71 -13.90 -14.68 14.36
C ILE A 71 -15.13 -13.78 14.14
N GLY A 72 -16.33 -14.37 13.95
CA GLY A 72 -17.57 -13.62 13.73
C GLY A 72 -17.71 -12.98 12.34
N ARG A 73 -16.91 -13.42 11.35
CA ARG A 73 -16.89 -12.90 9.97
C ARG A 73 -17.35 -13.93 8.93
N ALA A 74 -18.27 -14.82 9.31
CA ALA A 74 -18.77 -15.90 8.44
C ALA A 74 -19.36 -15.40 7.11
N GLN A 75 -20.08 -14.28 7.15
CA GLN A 75 -20.82 -13.70 6.02
C GLN A 75 -20.10 -12.52 5.35
N GLU A 76 -18.82 -12.30 5.68
CA GLU A 76 -18.08 -11.20 5.09
C GLU A 76 -17.78 -11.47 3.60
N GLY A 77 -18.01 -10.48 2.74
CA GLY A 77 -17.66 -10.57 1.32
C GLY A 77 -16.14 -10.57 1.11
N GLY A 78 -15.65 -11.33 0.12
CA GLY A 78 -14.22 -11.39 -0.20
C GLY A 78 -13.63 -10.04 -0.63
N GLY A 79 -14.44 -9.14 -1.19
CA GLY A 79 -14.04 -7.76 -1.48
C GLY A 79 -13.83 -6.94 -0.20
N SER A 80 -14.60 -7.16 0.86
CA SER A 80 -14.50 -6.39 2.11
C SER A 80 -13.16 -6.60 2.81
N ALA A 81 -12.69 -7.85 2.89
CA ALA A 81 -11.36 -8.14 3.40
C ALA A 81 -10.25 -7.57 2.50
N GLU A 82 -10.43 -7.64 1.17
CA GLU A 82 -9.44 -7.13 0.21
C GLU A 82 -9.27 -5.61 0.30
N ALA A 83 -10.38 -4.85 0.33
CA ALA A 83 -10.35 -3.39 0.40
C ALA A 83 -9.55 -2.87 1.61
N GLU A 84 -9.58 -3.58 2.73
CA GLU A 84 -8.92 -3.16 3.96
C GLU A 84 -7.50 -3.71 4.12
N LEU A 85 -7.15 -4.85 3.50
CA LEU A 85 -5.96 -5.63 3.87
C LEU A 85 -4.99 -5.97 2.73
N CYS A 86 -5.39 -5.88 1.47
CA CYS A 86 -4.58 -6.35 0.33
C CYS A 86 -4.12 -5.17 -0.53
N SER A 87 -2.92 -5.16 -1.12
CA SER A 87 -2.49 -4.08 -2.05
C SER A 87 -3.25 -4.08 -3.40
N SER A 88 -4.05 -5.11 -3.67
CA SER A 88 -4.67 -5.37 -4.97
C SER A 88 -5.99 -4.65 -5.21
N THR A 89 -6.31 -4.48 -6.50
CA THR A 89 -7.66 -4.20 -6.97
C THR A 89 -8.27 -5.46 -7.60
N SER A 90 -9.59 -5.56 -7.60
CA SER A 90 -10.32 -6.68 -8.18
C SER A 90 -11.65 -6.25 -8.77
N ARG A 91 -12.47 -7.22 -9.18
CA ARG A 91 -13.83 -6.98 -9.66
C ARG A 91 -14.68 -6.18 -8.68
N ASP A 92 -14.47 -6.42 -7.38
CA ASP A 92 -15.31 -5.92 -6.30
C ASP A 92 -14.69 -4.71 -5.60
N VAL A 93 -13.39 -4.47 -5.78
CA VAL A 93 -12.61 -3.42 -5.09
C VAL A 93 -11.88 -2.55 -6.11
N CYS A 94 -12.17 -1.26 -6.05
CA CYS A 94 -11.48 -0.22 -6.81
C CYS A 94 -10.88 0.82 -5.87
N GLU A 95 -10.02 1.67 -6.42
CA GLU A 95 -9.47 2.83 -5.73
C GLU A 95 -10.00 4.11 -6.40
N LEU A 96 -10.25 5.14 -5.61
CA LEU A 96 -10.63 6.47 -6.06
C LEU A 96 -9.92 7.53 -5.23
N TYR A 97 -9.63 8.67 -5.82
CA TYR A 97 -9.16 9.84 -5.11
C TYR A 97 -10.31 10.49 -4.34
N ASN A 98 -10.05 10.86 -3.08
CA ASN A 98 -10.97 11.59 -2.23
C ASN A 98 -10.18 12.55 -1.33
N ASN A 99 -10.39 13.87 -1.50
CA ASN A 99 -9.94 14.91 -0.59
C ASN A 99 -8.48 14.79 -0.08
N GLY A 100 -7.52 14.62 -1.00
CA GLY A 100 -6.10 14.53 -0.68
C GLY A 100 -5.63 13.12 -0.28
N GLY A 101 -6.51 12.12 -0.33
CA GLY A 101 -6.19 10.72 -0.11
C GLY A 101 -6.75 9.83 -1.21
N ILE A 102 -6.43 8.53 -1.13
CA ILE A 102 -7.02 7.51 -1.99
C ILE A 102 -7.85 6.60 -1.10
N ALA A 103 -9.13 6.49 -1.43
CA ALA A 103 -10.07 5.62 -0.77
C ALA A 103 -10.25 4.35 -1.59
N ARG A 104 -10.43 3.23 -0.89
CA ARG A 104 -10.83 1.96 -1.49
C ARG A 104 -12.31 1.77 -1.37
N VAL A 105 -12.94 1.52 -2.50
CA VAL A 105 -14.39 1.50 -2.63
C VAL A 105 -14.86 0.21 -3.25
N PHE A 106 -16.08 -0.18 -2.88
CA PHE A 106 -16.74 -1.33 -3.48
C PHE A 106 -17.41 -0.95 -4.80
N GLY A 107 -17.35 -1.86 -5.76
CA GLY A 107 -18.00 -1.71 -7.05
C GLY A 107 -17.03 -1.33 -8.16
N ARG A 108 -17.56 -0.71 -9.22
CA ARG A 108 -16.80 -0.38 -10.44
C ARG A 108 -17.02 1.08 -10.84
N PRO A 109 -16.47 2.04 -10.06
CA PRO A 109 -16.50 3.43 -10.44
C PRO A 109 -15.69 3.67 -11.73
N LYS A 110 -15.92 4.83 -12.35
CA LYS A 110 -15.21 5.24 -13.56
C LYS A 110 -13.87 5.83 -13.16
N LEU A 111 -12.81 5.19 -13.61
CA LEU A 111 -11.44 5.69 -13.50
C LEU A 111 -10.73 5.33 -14.80
N LEU A 112 -10.17 6.35 -15.47
CA LEU A 112 -9.45 6.18 -16.71
C LEU A 112 -7.94 6.28 -16.43
N GLU A 113 -7.19 5.27 -16.85
CA GLU A 113 -5.73 5.26 -16.84
C GLU A 113 -5.24 5.02 -18.27
N PHE A 114 -4.39 5.92 -18.76
CA PHE A 114 -3.81 5.79 -20.10
C PHE A 114 -2.37 6.29 -20.14
N VAL A 115 -1.61 5.76 -21.10
CA VAL A 115 -0.23 6.12 -21.39
C VAL A 115 -0.21 6.93 -22.68
N HIS A 116 0.35 8.11 -22.62
CA HIS A 116 0.60 8.98 -23.76
C HIS A 116 2.09 8.95 -24.10
N VAL A 117 2.41 8.58 -25.33
CA VAL A 117 3.75 8.60 -25.91
C VAL A 117 3.94 9.96 -26.57
N THR A 118 4.67 10.86 -25.91
CA THR A 118 4.86 12.27 -26.31
C THR A 118 5.78 12.43 -27.52
N THR A 119 6.72 11.51 -27.72
CA THR A 119 7.59 11.46 -28.90
C THR A 119 7.42 10.14 -29.64
N PRO A 120 6.31 9.95 -30.38
CA PRO A 120 6.05 8.72 -31.11
C PRO A 120 7.00 8.59 -32.31
N SER A 121 7.50 7.37 -32.53
CA SER A 121 8.25 7.07 -33.77
C SER A 121 7.32 7.20 -35.00
N PRO A 122 7.81 7.59 -36.18
CA PRO A 122 6.98 7.88 -37.36
C PRO A 122 5.98 6.78 -37.75
N GLY A 123 6.27 5.52 -37.41
CA GLY A 123 5.41 4.36 -37.67
C GLY A 123 4.26 4.13 -36.68
N HIS A 124 4.00 5.03 -35.72
CA HIS A 124 2.81 4.95 -34.83
C HIS A 124 1.56 5.61 -35.42
N PHE A 125 1.72 6.52 -36.38
CA PHE A 125 0.61 7.23 -37.05
C PHE A 125 0.13 6.54 -38.34
N VAL A 126 0.85 5.51 -38.80
CA VAL A 126 0.55 4.78 -40.02
C VAL A 126 0.55 3.28 -39.70
N PRO A 127 -0.51 2.53 -40.04
CA PRO A 127 -0.53 1.08 -39.82
C PRO A 127 0.62 0.41 -40.58
N LYS A 128 1.39 -0.45 -39.90
CA LYS A 128 2.55 -1.12 -40.52
C LYS A 128 2.14 -2.23 -41.48
N LYS A 129 0.94 -2.81 -41.33
CA LYS A 129 0.38 -3.87 -42.19
C LYS A 129 -1.15 -3.77 -42.31
N GLU A 130 -1.67 -4.28 -43.43
CA GLU A 130 -3.12 -4.44 -43.66
C GLU A 130 -3.66 -5.54 -42.72
N GLY A 131 -4.49 -5.15 -41.74
CA GLY A 131 -4.99 -6.02 -40.66
C GLY A 131 -4.41 -5.75 -39.27
N ASP A 132 -3.47 -4.80 -39.14
CA ASP A 132 -2.98 -4.33 -37.84
C ASP A 132 -4.02 -3.43 -37.15
N LYS A 133 -3.98 -3.35 -35.80
CA LYS A 133 -4.85 -2.40 -35.07
C LYS A 133 -4.56 -0.98 -35.58
N GLY A 134 -5.61 -0.18 -35.79
CA GLY A 134 -5.48 1.17 -36.38
C GLY A 134 -4.46 2.07 -35.64
N PRO A 135 -4.01 3.17 -36.28
CA PRO A 135 -3.00 4.05 -35.70
C PRO A 135 -3.48 4.61 -34.36
N THR A 136 -2.68 4.41 -33.30
CA THR A 136 -3.03 4.73 -31.91
C THR A 136 -2.75 6.18 -31.53
N ALA A 137 -2.26 7.01 -32.47
CA ALA A 137 -1.92 8.42 -32.26
C ALA A 137 -1.05 8.68 -31.00
N GLY A 138 -0.31 7.67 -30.52
CA GLY A 138 0.51 7.73 -29.31
C GLY A 138 -0.26 7.56 -27.99
N ILE A 139 -1.57 7.30 -27.99
CA ILE A 139 -2.37 7.06 -26.78
C ILE A 139 -2.71 5.59 -26.67
N HIS A 140 -2.38 4.99 -25.53
CA HIS A 140 -2.58 3.58 -25.26
C HIS A 140 -3.24 3.39 -23.90
N THR A 141 -4.07 2.37 -23.77
CA THR A 141 -4.46 1.90 -22.43
C THR A 141 -3.22 1.37 -21.71
N SER A 142 -3.13 1.53 -20.39
CA SER A 142 -1.98 1.04 -19.61
C SER A 142 -1.73 -0.44 -19.85
N LYS A 143 -2.78 -1.26 -19.81
CA LYS A 143 -2.72 -2.69 -20.10
C LYS A 143 -2.12 -2.99 -21.47
N GLU A 144 -2.55 -2.28 -22.51
CA GLU A 144 -2.04 -2.48 -23.88
C GLU A 144 -0.59 -2.04 -24.02
N TYR A 145 -0.24 -0.88 -23.47
CA TYR A 145 1.13 -0.35 -23.52
C TYR A 145 2.12 -1.29 -22.82
N PHE A 146 1.82 -1.69 -21.58
CA PHE A 146 2.72 -2.52 -20.77
C PHE A 146 2.80 -3.98 -21.22
N ASN A 147 1.79 -4.49 -21.93
CA ASN A 147 1.85 -5.83 -22.54
C ASN A 147 2.65 -5.87 -23.84
N ASN A 148 2.73 -4.74 -24.56
CA ASN A 148 3.41 -4.65 -25.85
C ASN A 148 4.83 -4.05 -25.75
N LEU A 149 5.41 -4.00 -24.55
CA LEU A 149 6.78 -3.51 -24.35
C LEU A 149 7.80 -4.37 -25.11
N SER A 150 8.69 -3.71 -25.84
CA SER A 150 9.80 -4.30 -26.58
C SER A 150 11.14 -4.03 -25.90
N GLU A 151 12.16 -4.84 -26.23
CA GLU A 151 13.53 -4.59 -25.75
C GLU A 151 14.04 -3.23 -26.26
N GLY A 152 14.47 -2.36 -25.35
CA GLY A 152 14.93 -1.00 -25.66
C GLY A 152 13.90 0.11 -25.45
N ASP A 153 12.68 -0.21 -25.03
CA ASP A 153 11.69 0.78 -24.61
C ASP A 153 12.08 1.48 -23.30
N GLU A 154 11.49 2.65 -23.05
CA GLU A 154 11.73 3.46 -21.84
C GLU A 154 11.42 2.67 -20.55
N TRP A 155 10.45 1.76 -20.64
CA TRP A 155 10.00 0.90 -19.55
C TRP A 155 10.49 -0.52 -19.73
N SER A 156 11.00 -1.10 -18.65
CA SER A 156 11.34 -2.51 -18.57
C SER A 156 10.48 -3.19 -17.50
N ASN A 157 10.10 -4.44 -17.79
CA ASN A 157 9.51 -5.29 -16.77
C ASN A 157 10.63 -5.73 -15.82
N SER A 158 10.66 -5.17 -14.62
CA SER A 158 11.63 -5.54 -13.57
C SER A 158 11.34 -6.93 -12.98
N GLY A 159 10.34 -7.64 -13.51
CA GLY A 159 9.87 -8.92 -13.01
C GLY A 159 8.85 -8.76 -11.88
N SER A 160 8.11 -9.83 -11.62
CA SER A 160 7.49 -10.03 -10.32
C SER A 160 8.63 -10.07 -9.28
N THR A 161 8.51 -9.39 -8.15
CA THR A 161 9.53 -9.35 -7.09
C THR A 161 9.81 -10.72 -6.44
N LYS A 162 9.44 -11.86 -7.05
CA LYS A 162 9.61 -13.20 -6.46
C LYS A 162 10.12 -14.19 -7.51
N ALA A 163 11.44 -14.34 -7.57
CA ALA A 163 12.12 -15.51 -8.14
C ALA A 163 12.12 -16.63 -7.09
N SER A 164 11.15 -17.53 -7.17
CA SER A 164 11.22 -18.95 -6.81
C SER A 164 9.80 -19.51 -6.82
N ASP A 165 9.35 -19.94 -8.00
CA ASP A 165 8.48 -21.10 -8.20
C ASP A 165 7.83 -20.99 -9.58
N GLN A 166 8.02 -22.05 -10.37
CA GLN A 166 7.40 -22.34 -11.67
C GLN A 166 8.19 -21.93 -12.92
N GLU A 167 9.27 -22.68 -13.16
CA GLU A 167 9.86 -22.91 -14.47
C GLU A 167 8.94 -23.77 -15.39
N ASN A 168 7.61 -23.74 -15.23
CA ASN A 168 6.73 -24.63 -15.99
C ASN A 168 5.31 -24.09 -16.28
N GLN A 169 5.19 -22.81 -16.63
CA GLN A 169 3.98 -22.27 -17.28
C GLN A 169 4.37 -21.22 -18.34
N LYS A 170 4.94 -21.69 -19.45
CA LYS A 170 5.31 -20.85 -20.60
C LYS A 170 4.12 -20.51 -21.53
N SER A 171 2.90 -20.39 -20.99
CA SER A 171 1.69 -20.13 -21.79
C SER A 171 0.62 -19.23 -21.14
N GLU A 172 0.96 -18.37 -20.17
CA GLU A 172 0.01 -17.38 -19.57
C GLU A 172 0.51 -15.92 -19.64
N THR A 173 1.50 -15.63 -20.49
CA THR A 173 2.22 -14.35 -20.49
C THR A 173 1.41 -13.15 -21.03
N GLU A 174 0.18 -13.35 -21.54
CA GLU A 174 -0.69 -12.27 -22.05
C GLU A 174 -1.76 -11.76 -21.06
N ALA A 175 -2.07 -12.45 -19.95
CA ALA A 175 -3.37 -12.25 -19.28
C ALA A 175 -3.37 -11.52 -17.92
N ASN A 176 -2.24 -11.42 -17.22
CA ASN A 176 -2.22 -10.99 -15.82
C ASN A 176 -1.90 -9.49 -15.66
N PHE A 177 -2.96 -8.70 -15.54
CA PHE A 177 -2.95 -7.26 -15.26
C PHE A 177 -4.17 -6.93 -14.38
N ALA A 178 -4.07 -5.92 -13.50
CA ALA A 178 -5.18 -5.55 -12.64
C ALA A 178 -6.41 -5.10 -13.45
N PRO A 179 -7.63 -5.48 -13.04
CA PRO A 179 -8.83 -5.07 -13.76
C PRO A 179 -9.10 -3.57 -13.65
N ASN A 180 -8.65 -2.95 -12.55
CA ASN A 180 -8.81 -1.53 -12.28
C ASN A 180 -7.44 -0.93 -11.89
N PRO A 181 -7.18 0.34 -12.23
CA PRO A 181 -5.91 1.00 -11.90
C PRO A 181 -5.63 1.02 -10.38
N ASN A 182 -4.36 0.82 -10.01
CA ASN A 182 -3.90 0.93 -8.62
C ASN A 182 -3.42 2.36 -8.35
N LEU A 183 -4.30 3.23 -7.85
CA LEU A 183 -3.96 4.60 -7.47
C LEU A 183 -3.06 4.61 -6.23
N SER A 184 -3.32 3.79 -5.22
CA SER A 184 -2.58 3.78 -3.94
C SER A 184 -1.09 3.52 -4.16
N LEU A 185 -0.78 2.55 -5.02
CA LEU A 185 0.59 2.13 -5.33
C LEU A 185 1.33 3.09 -6.27
N ASN A 186 0.64 3.73 -7.20
CA ASN A 186 1.28 4.53 -8.26
C ASN A 186 1.20 6.04 -8.05
N VAL A 187 0.21 6.50 -7.28
CA VAL A 187 -0.09 7.91 -7.05
C VAL A 187 -0.07 8.24 -5.56
N GLY A 188 -0.68 7.38 -4.74
CA GLY A 188 -0.88 7.61 -3.32
C GLY A 188 0.38 7.59 -2.46
N ILE A 189 1.22 6.57 -2.67
CA ILE A 189 2.41 6.33 -1.87
C ILE A 189 3.61 6.80 -2.68
N LYS A 190 4.35 7.79 -2.17
CA LYS A 190 5.58 8.22 -2.83
C LYS A 190 6.68 7.19 -2.60
N PRO A 191 7.41 6.77 -3.65
CA PRO A 191 8.45 5.76 -3.51
C PRO A 191 9.62 6.33 -2.69
N ARG A 192 9.78 5.84 -1.46
CA ARG A 192 10.95 6.14 -0.64
C ARG A 192 12.12 5.21 -0.97
N ASN A 193 13.34 5.71 -0.83
CA ASN A 193 14.54 4.93 -1.12
C ASN A 193 14.57 3.62 -0.31
N ARG A 194 14.82 2.48 -1.00
CA ARG A 194 14.90 1.13 -0.43
C ARG A 194 15.84 1.03 0.78
N VAL A 195 16.89 1.87 0.81
CA VAL A 195 17.84 1.93 1.94
C VAL A 195 17.13 2.19 3.27
N PHE A 196 16.11 3.06 3.31
CA PHE A 196 15.38 3.35 4.55
C PHE A 196 14.62 2.13 5.08
N PHE A 197 14.04 1.31 4.19
CA PHE A 197 13.37 0.07 4.57
C PHE A 197 14.37 -0.96 5.09
N ILE A 198 15.53 -1.10 4.44
CA ILE A 198 16.59 -2.01 4.91
C ILE A 198 17.10 -1.60 6.29
N LEU A 199 17.37 -0.30 6.50
CA LEU A 199 17.82 0.22 7.79
C LEU A 199 16.77 0.02 8.88
N ALA A 200 15.49 0.26 8.58
CA ALA A 200 14.40 0.03 9.52
C ALA A 200 14.24 -1.45 9.88
N ALA A 201 14.36 -2.36 8.91
CA ALA A 201 14.32 -3.81 9.14
C ALA A 201 15.48 -4.26 10.04
N ALA A 202 16.70 -3.79 9.75
CA ALA A 202 17.88 -4.07 10.56
C ALA A 202 17.72 -3.55 12.00
N LEU A 203 17.23 -2.31 12.15
CA LEU A 203 16.97 -1.71 13.45
C LEU A 203 15.93 -2.52 14.26
N GLY A 204 14.85 -2.95 13.62
CA GLY A 204 13.82 -3.79 14.27
C GLY A 204 14.38 -5.12 14.78
N VAL A 205 15.21 -5.81 13.98
CA VAL A 205 15.86 -7.06 14.39
C VAL A 205 16.85 -6.81 15.54
N VAL A 206 17.69 -5.78 15.43
CA VAL A 206 18.65 -5.41 16.48
C VAL A 206 17.93 -5.09 17.80
N LEU A 207 16.85 -4.32 17.73
CA LEU A 207 16.06 -3.95 18.90
C LEU A 207 15.42 -5.19 19.56
N GLN A 208 14.86 -6.10 18.76
CA GLN A 208 14.28 -7.34 19.28
C GLN A 208 15.35 -8.25 19.91
N CYS A 209 16.53 -8.38 19.28
CA CYS A 209 17.66 -9.11 19.84
C CYS A 209 18.19 -8.47 21.12
N ALA A 210 18.26 -7.14 21.20
CA ALA A 210 18.72 -6.41 22.39
C ALA A 210 17.82 -6.67 23.60
N ILE A 211 16.50 -6.75 23.41
CA ILE A 211 15.56 -7.05 24.50
C ILE A 211 15.73 -8.49 25.00
N LEU A 212 15.91 -9.44 24.07
CA LEU A 212 16.17 -10.83 24.43
C LEU A 212 17.50 -10.97 25.18
N LEU A 213 18.54 -10.27 24.74
CA LEU A 213 19.82 -10.22 25.44
C LEU A 213 19.67 -9.57 26.82
N TRP A 214 18.89 -8.49 26.93
CA TRP A 214 18.59 -7.85 28.20
C TRP A 214 17.86 -8.78 29.17
N ALA A 215 16.91 -9.59 28.69
CA ALA A 215 16.22 -10.60 29.50
C ALA A 215 17.20 -11.66 30.05
N VAL A 216 18.17 -12.08 29.25
CA VAL A 216 19.24 -13.02 29.65
C VAL A 216 20.17 -12.37 30.68
N ILE A 217 20.62 -11.14 30.45
CA ILE A 217 21.51 -10.39 31.35
C ILE A 217 20.83 -10.14 32.70
N ALA A 218 19.59 -9.62 32.69
CA ALA A 218 18.81 -9.34 33.89
C ALA A 218 18.68 -10.59 34.78
N ARG A 219 18.58 -11.78 34.17
CA ARG A 219 18.56 -13.04 34.90
C ARG A 219 19.94 -13.50 35.39
N TYR A 220 20.89 -13.72 34.47
CA TYR A 220 22.12 -14.45 34.79
C TYR A 220 23.23 -13.60 35.39
N THR A 221 23.20 -12.28 35.20
CA THR A 221 24.24 -11.39 35.73
C THR A 221 23.74 -10.56 36.91
N LEU A 222 22.51 -10.04 36.80
CA LEU A 222 21.93 -9.14 37.80
C LEU A 222 21.05 -9.87 38.83
N HIS A 223 20.71 -11.14 38.59
CA HIS A 223 19.85 -11.97 39.44
C HIS A 223 18.51 -11.29 39.82
N TRP A 224 17.95 -10.48 38.92
CA TRP A 224 16.77 -9.64 39.17
C TRP A 224 15.43 -10.36 39.09
N LEU A 225 15.37 -11.64 39.42
CA LEU A 225 14.14 -12.40 39.27
C LEU A 225 13.30 -12.46 40.56
N ARG A 226 11.97 -12.47 40.39
CA ARG A 226 11.03 -12.84 41.46
C ARG A 226 11.36 -14.26 41.93
N LYS A 227 11.60 -14.42 43.24
CA LYS A 227 11.99 -15.71 43.84
C LYS A 227 10.85 -16.73 43.70
N GLY A 228 11.09 -17.88 43.06
CA GLY A 228 10.08 -18.96 42.95
C GLY A 228 10.30 -19.94 41.77
N LEU A 229 9.28 -20.74 41.44
CA LEU A 229 9.27 -21.60 40.23
C LEU A 229 9.37 -20.80 38.92
N GLU A 230 9.05 -19.51 38.97
CA GLU A 230 9.14 -18.54 37.88
C GLU A 230 10.55 -18.42 37.29
N ASP A 231 11.58 -18.78 38.08
CA ASP A 231 12.97 -18.76 37.64
C ASP A 231 13.31 -19.75 36.54
N TYR A 232 12.75 -20.95 36.58
CA TYR A 232 13.11 -21.96 35.58
C TYR A 232 12.54 -21.66 34.21
N TYR A 233 11.36 -21.04 34.12
CA TYR A 233 10.63 -20.90 32.85
C TYR A 233 10.63 -19.47 32.27
N ALA A 234 10.87 -18.40 33.04
CA ALA A 234 10.69 -17.02 32.57
C ALA A 234 11.46 -16.70 31.26
N VAL A 235 12.79 -16.85 31.27
CA VAL A 235 13.64 -16.52 30.13
C VAL A 235 13.47 -17.49 28.94
N PRO A 236 13.49 -18.83 29.09
CA PRO A 236 13.31 -19.72 27.95
C PRO A 236 11.94 -19.57 27.30
N MET A 237 10.89 -19.33 28.09
CA MET A 237 9.54 -19.08 27.56
C MET A 237 9.44 -17.73 26.84
N THR A 238 10.12 -16.68 27.35
CA THR A 238 10.21 -15.37 26.67
C THR A 238 10.94 -15.50 25.33
N LEU A 239 12.07 -16.20 25.28
CA LEU A 239 12.84 -16.43 24.05
C LEU A 239 12.03 -17.22 23.02
N ALA A 240 11.50 -18.38 23.43
CA ALA A 240 10.71 -19.24 22.55
C ALA A 240 9.43 -18.55 22.06
N GLY A 241 8.71 -17.87 22.97
CA GLY A 241 7.51 -17.12 22.64
C GLY A 241 7.77 -15.99 21.66
N THR A 242 8.83 -15.21 21.88
CA THR A 242 9.20 -14.09 20.99
C THR A 242 9.56 -14.58 19.58
N LEU A 243 10.37 -15.64 19.47
CA LEU A 243 10.76 -16.20 18.17
C LEU A 243 9.55 -16.76 17.41
N LEU A 244 8.71 -17.50 18.12
CA LEU A 244 7.50 -18.09 17.56
C LEU A 244 6.51 -17.00 17.12
N LEU A 245 6.37 -15.94 17.93
CA LEU A 245 5.51 -14.81 17.60
C LEU A 245 6.04 -14.02 16.40
N CYS A 246 7.32 -13.64 16.37
CA CYS A 246 7.89 -12.91 15.24
C CYS A 246 7.75 -13.71 13.94
N THR A 247 8.02 -15.02 14.00
CA THR A 247 7.84 -15.93 12.86
C THR A 247 6.37 -16.00 12.43
N GLY A 248 5.45 -16.14 13.39
CA GLY A 248 4.01 -16.15 13.13
C GLY A 248 3.52 -14.87 12.46
N MET A 249 3.97 -13.70 12.94
CA MET A 249 3.63 -12.39 12.36
C MET A 249 4.20 -12.22 10.95
N ALA A 250 5.45 -12.64 10.71
CA ALA A 250 6.05 -12.65 9.38
C ALA A 250 5.25 -13.52 8.41
N LEU A 251 4.86 -14.72 8.85
CA LEU A 251 4.07 -15.64 8.06
C LEU A 251 2.65 -15.09 7.80
N CYS A 252 2.04 -14.35 8.74
CA CYS A 252 0.73 -13.72 8.54
C CYS A 252 0.79 -12.66 7.44
N ALA A 253 1.78 -11.77 7.50
CA ALA A 253 2.00 -10.76 6.46
C ALA A 253 2.33 -11.41 5.11
N PHE A 254 3.24 -12.39 5.10
CA PHE A 254 3.59 -13.15 3.91
C PHE A 254 2.38 -13.83 3.26
N LEU A 255 1.47 -14.38 4.08
CA LEU A 255 0.28 -15.07 3.57
C LEU A 255 -0.69 -14.09 2.88
N ILE A 256 -0.93 -12.93 3.49
CA ILE A 256 -1.77 -11.87 2.90
C ILE A 256 -1.13 -11.38 1.60
N GLU A 257 0.17 -11.10 1.63
CA GLU A 257 0.92 -10.64 0.47
C GLU A 257 0.90 -11.67 -0.68
N LYS A 258 1.07 -12.97 -0.37
CA LYS A 258 0.96 -14.07 -1.34
C LYS A 258 -0.44 -14.21 -1.96
N SER A 259 -1.49 -13.67 -1.33
CA SER A 259 -2.84 -13.67 -1.89
C SER A 259 -3.02 -12.67 -3.04
N THR A 260 -2.05 -11.76 -3.21
CA THR A 260 -2.00 -10.79 -4.30
C THR A 260 -0.91 -11.15 -5.31
N GLY A 261 -1.11 -10.78 -6.56
CA GLY A 261 -0.13 -10.89 -7.64
C GLY A 261 0.28 -9.50 -8.09
N GLU A 262 1.57 -9.25 -8.19
CA GLU A 262 2.11 -7.94 -8.54
C GLU A 262 3.06 -8.02 -9.73
N ARG A 263 2.98 -7.00 -10.58
CA ARG A 263 3.91 -6.80 -11.70
C ARG A 263 4.44 -5.37 -11.66
N VAL A 264 5.75 -5.25 -11.64
CA VAL A 264 6.46 -3.97 -11.49
C VAL A 264 7.19 -3.63 -12.77
N PHE A 265 6.91 -2.43 -13.28
CA PHE A 265 7.60 -1.83 -14.41
C PHE A 265 8.45 -0.68 -13.92
N THR A 266 9.71 -0.66 -14.35
CA THR A 266 10.68 0.36 -13.98
C THR A 266 11.11 1.10 -15.22
N ARG A 267 11.19 2.41 -15.09
CA ARG A 267 11.70 3.28 -16.12
C ARG A 267 13.22 3.29 -16.11
N THR A 268 13.85 3.27 -17.28
CA THR A 268 15.29 3.49 -17.40
C THR A 268 15.62 4.92 -16.95
N PRO A 269 16.62 5.13 -16.08
CA PRO A 269 16.96 6.47 -15.60
C PRO A 269 17.41 7.35 -16.78
N ALA A 270 16.54 8.26 -17.19
CA ALA A 270 16.78 9.27 -18.21
C ALA A 270 16.47 10.66 -17.64
N ARG A 271 17.10 11.70 -18.20
CA ARG A 271 16.81 13.10 -17.83
C ARG A 271 15.35 13.40 -18.15
N ALA A 272 14.70 14.26 -17.37
CA ALA A 272 13.26 14.57 -17.54
C ALA A 272 12.90 15.04 -18.96
N GLU A 273 13.85 15.67 -19.65
CA GLU A 273 13.73 16.16 -21.03
C GLU A 273 13.74 15.04 -22.09
N ASP A 274 14.25 13.84 -21.76
CA ASP A 274 14.33 12.69 -22.68
C ASP A 274 13.18 11.69 -22.51
N ARG A 275 12.21 12.01 -21.64
CA ARG A 275 11.06 11.14 -21.34
C ARG A 275 10.12 11.09 -22.53
N LYS A 276 9.84 9.87 -22.99
CA LYS A 276 9.02 9.63 -24.18
C LYS A 276 7.58 9.32 -23.82
N THR A 277 7.31 9.01 -22.56
CA THR A 277 6.00 8.58 -22.09
C THR A 277 5.54 9.29 -20.82
N ALA A 278 4.25 9.57 -20.74
CA ALA A 278 3.57 10.11 -19.56
C ALA A 278 2.31 9.30 -19.28
N ILE A 279 2.05 9.01 -18.00
CA ILE A 279 0.86 8.28 -17.55
C ILE A 279 -0.12 9.28 -16.94
N TYR A 280 -1.39 9.11 -17.28
CA TYR A 280 -2.49 9.96 -16.87
C TYR A 280 -3.54 9.13 -16.15
N TRP A 281 -4.00 9.64 -15.01
CA TRP A 281 -5.16 9.13 -14.28
C TRP A 281 -6.23 10.20 -14.27
N VAL A 282 -7.44 9.83 -14.65
CA VAL A 282 -8.59 10.73 -14.72
C VAL A 282 -9.80 10.08 -14.07
N GLN A 283 -10.38 10.78 -13.11
CA GLN A 283 -11.59 10.42 -12.41
C GLN A 283 -12.61 11.53 -12.67
N PRO A 284 -13.77 11.22 -13.26
CA PRO A 284 -14.86 12.19 -13.36
C PRO A 284 -15.37 12.57 -11.97
N GLY A 285 -15.83 13.81 -11.83
CA GLY A 285 -16.43 14.32 -10.61
C GLY A 285 -17.82 13.74 -10.35
N ASN A 286 -18.33 14.03 -9.15
CA ASN A 286 -19.66 13.66 -8.67
C ASN A 286 -20.02 12.18 -8.89
N GLN A 287 -19.03 11.32 -8.69
CA GLN A 287 -19.26 9.88 -8.71
C GLN A 287 -19.84 9.42 -7.37
N HIS A 288 -21.07 8.90 -7.41
CA HIS A 288 -21.73 8.30 -6.26
C HIS A 288 -21.30 6.84 -6.12
N VAL A 289 -20.63 6.50 -5.01
CA VAL A 289 -20.31 5.12 -4.65
C VAL A 289 -20.78 4.84 -3.23
N GLY A 290 -21.86 4.06 -3.11
CA GLY A 290 -22.59 3.93 -1.86
C GLY A 290 -23.15 5.28 -1.43
N ASP A 291 -22.84 5.70 -0.20
CA ASP A 291 -23.29 6.98 0.37
C ASP A 291 -22.26 8.11 0.23
N GLN A 292 -21.14 7.87 -0.47
CA GLN A 292 -20.07 8.85 -0.65
C GLN A 292 -20.09 9.42 -2.08
N VAL A 293 -19.72 10.70 -2.19
CA VAL A 293 -19.51 11.41 -3.44
C VAL A 293 -18.02 11.68 -3.61
N PHE A 294 -17.49 11.37 -4.79
CA PHE A 294 -16.08 11.53 -5.13
C PHE A 294 -15.90 12.68 -6.11
N ASP A 295 -14.94 13.55 -5.81
CA ASP A 295 -14.60 14.73 -6.61
C ASP A 295 -13.87 14.37 -7.91
N SER A 296 -13.78 15.34 -8.82
CA SER A 296 -12.98 15.21 -10.04
C SER A 296 -11.49 15.14 -9.70
N PHE A 297 -10.76 14.28 -10.39
CA PHE A 297 -9.33 14.11 -10.16
C PHE A 297 -8.59 13.87 -11.47
N ALA A 298 -7.53 14.63 -11.70
CA ALA A 298 -6.57 14.35 -12.76
C ALA A 298 -5.17 14.44 -12.19
N TYR A 299 -4.39 13.40 -12.46
CA TYR A 299 -3.00 13.34 -12.09
C TYR A 299 -2.16 12.90 -13.27
N THR A 300 -1.10 13.63 -13.50
CA THR A 300 0.03 13.16 -14.31
C THR A 300 1.28 13.35 -13.49
N GLY A 301 1.99 12.25 -13.30
CA GLY A 301 3.16 12.18 -12.44
C GLY A 301 4.35 11.67 -13.23
N ASN A 302 5.52 12.24 -12.93
CA ASN A 302 6.80 11.75 -13.39
C ASN A 302 7.19 10.49 -12.60
N ILE A 303 6.45 9.40 -12.80
CA ILE A 303 6.71 8.14 -12.11
C ILE A 303 7.81 7.34 -12.79
N ASP A 304 8.76 6.85 -11.99
CA ASP A 304 9.85 5.99 -12.45
C ASP A 304 9.55 4.50 -12.21
N ARG A 305 8.50 4.21 -11.44
CA ARG A 305 8.02 2.86 -11.11
C ARG A 305 6.51 2.82 -11.25
N TYR A 306 6.01 1.87 -12.03
CA TYR A 306 4.59 1.56 -12.17
C TYR A 306 4.36 0.14 -11.63
N THR A 307 3.37 -0.04 -10.77
CA THR A 307 3.03 -1.34 -10.17
C THR A 307 1.55 -1.60 -10.37
N THR A 308 1.25 -2.76 -10.96
CA THR A 308 -0.11 -3.27 -11.09
C THR A 308 -0.25 -4.48 -10.16
N SER A 309 -1.28 -4.46 -9.29
CA SER A 309 -1.54 -5.49 -8.30
C SER A 309 -2.99 -5.97 -8.40
N TRP A 310 -3.16 -7.29 -8.48
CA TRP A 310 -4.45 -7.95 -8.63
C TRP A 310 -4.61 -9.10 -7.64
N LYS A 311 -5.85 -9.40 -7.28
CA LYS A 311 -6.15 -10.54 -6.43
C LYS A 311 -5.85 -11.85 -7.15
N LYS A 312 -5.01 -12.71 -6.56
CA LYS A 312 -4.74 -14.06 -7.08
C LYS A 312 -5.77 -15.03 -6.53
N ASN A 313 -6.29 -15.93 -7.38
CA ASN A 313 -7.10 -17.04 -6.89
C ASN A 313 -6.19 -18.03 -6.17
N ASN A 314 -6.16 -17.94 -4.84
CA ASN A 314 -5.16 -18.61 -4.04
C ASN A 314 -5.68 -19.97 -3.57
N ASN A 315 -5.06 -21.07 -4.05
CA ASN A 315 -5.26 -22.40 -3.49
C ASN A 315 -4.38 -22.60 -2.23
N THR A 316 -4.47 -21.67 -1.28
CA THR A 316 -3.75 -21.82 -0.02
C THR A 316 -4.32 -22.99 0.74
N SER A 317 -3.44 -23.89 1.17
CA SER A 317 -3.84 -25.03 2.00
C SER A 317 -4.51 -24.53 3.27
N ARG A 318 -5.76 -24.95 3.49
CA ARG A 318 -6.53 -24.66 4.71
C ARG A 318 -5.74 -25.03 5.97
N VAL A 319 -4.93 -26.10 5.89
CA VAL A 319 -4.07 -26.57 6.98
C VAL A 319 -2.97 -25.56 7.30
N LEU A 320 -2.40 -24.92 6.27
CA LEU A 320 -1.35 -23.93 6.45
C LEU A 320 -1.86 -22.75 7.28
N VAL A 321 -3.05 -22.22 6.96
CA VAL A 321 -3.64 -21.10 7.71
C VAL A 321 -3.85 -21.47 9.19
N TRP A 322 -4.37 -22.67 9.47
CA TRP A 322 -4.54 -23.15 10.85
C TRP A 322 -3.22 -23.27 11.62
N ILE A 323 -2.19 -23.85 11.01
CA ILE A 323 -0.86 -23.99 11.62
C ILE A 323 -0.32 -22.61 11.97
N LEU A 324 -0.43 -21.68 11.04
CA LEU A 324 0.14 -20.34 11.12
C LEU A 324 -0.57 -19.51 12.20
N VAL A 325 -1.91 -19.54 12.24
CA VAL A 325 -2.71 -18.94 13.33
C VAL A 325 -2.33 -19.54 14.70
N SER A 326 -2.19 -20.87 14.78
CA SER A 326 -1.83 -21.56 16.02
C SER A 326 -0.42 -21.19 16.50
N ILE A 327 0.56 -21.15 15.59
CA ILE A 327 1.93 -20.73 15.86
C ILE A 327 1.95 -19.32 16.45
N THR A 328 1.25 -18.36 15.83
CA THR A 328 1.21 -16.98 16.31
C THR A 328 0.55 -16.88 17.69
N MET A 329 -0.57 -17.59 17.92
CA MET A 329 -1.28 -17.57 19.21
C MET A 329 -0.49 -18.24 20.33
N VAL A 330 0.14 -19.39 20.08
CA VAL A 330 1.02 -20.04 21.05
C VAL A 330 2.21 -19.13 21.36
N GLY A 331 2.82 -18.52 20.35
CA GLY A 331 3.93 -17.57 20.54
C GLY A 331 3.54 -16.38 21.43
N PHE A 332 2.36 -15.81 21.19
CA PHE A 332 1.82 -14.72 21.99
C PHE A 332 1.62 -15.12 23.47
N ILE A 333 1.00 -16.28 23.73
CA ILE A 333 0.77 -16.77 25.10
C ILE A 333 2.09 -17.06 25.81
N LEU A 334 3.03 -17.73 25.13
CA LEU A 334 4.36 -18.02 25.66
C LEU A 334 5.12 -16.74 26.01
N GLN A 335 5.13 -15.76 25.11
CA GLN A 335 5.81 -14.49 25.35
C GLN A 335 5.15 -13.72 26.51
N PHE A 336 3.82 -13.69 26.58
CA PHE A 336 3.11 -13.01 27.65
C PHE A 336 3.43 -13.61 29.02
N LEU A 337 3.37 -14.95 29.15
CA LEU A 337 3.68 -15.60 30.43
C LEU A 337 5.17 -15.46 30.80
N GLY A 338 6.07 -15.53 29.81
CA GLY A 338 7.50 -15.30 30.00
C GLY A 338 7.82 -13.88 30.48
N LEU A 339 7.25 -12.86 29.85
CA LEU A 339 7.43 -11.45 30.23
C LEU A 339 6.85 -11.15 31.61
N ARG A 340 5.71 -11.77 31.96
CA ARG A 340 5.10 -11.65 33.29
C ARG A 340 5.96 -12.24 34.40
N ALA A 341 6.70 -13.31 34.10
CA ALA A 341 7.60 -13.96 35.04
C ALA A 341 8.99 -13.29 35.10
N CYS A 342 9.35 -12.47 34.10
CA CYS A 342 10.60 -11.70 34.09
C CYS A 342 10.52 -10.46 34.97
N HIS A 343 11.69 -9.88 35.27
CA HIS A 343 11.74 -8.56 35.89
C HIS A 343 11.01 -7.51 35.02
N SER A 344 10.27 -6.62 35.67
CA SER A 344 9.46 -5.57 35.01
C SER A 344 10.25 -4.72 34.01
N SER A 345 11.55 -4.52 34.23
CA SER A 345 12.42 -3.80 33.28
C SER A 345 12.41 -4.42 31.88
N VAL A 346 12.25 -5.75 31.76
CA VAL A 346 12.19 -6.45 30.47
C VAL A 346 10.86 -6.16 29.77
N ALA A 347 9.76 -6.18 30.50
CA ALA A 347 8.43 -5.84 29.96
C ALA A 347 8.38 -4.37 29.51
N VAL A 348 8.96 -3.45 30.28
CA VAL A 348 9.06 -2.03 29.94
C VAL A 348 9.93 -1.82 28.70
N ALA A 349 11.09 -2.49 28.61
CA ALA A 349 11.95 -2.43 27.43
C ALA A 349 11.23 -2.98 26.19
N GLN A 350 10.51 -4.10 26.31
CA GLN A 350 9.70 -4.66 25.22
C GLN A 350 8.63 -3.68 24.75
N LEU A 351 7.91 -3.04 25.67
CA LEU A 351 6.89 -2.04 25.31
C LEU A 351 7.50 -0.83 24.63
N GLY A 352 8.59 -0.28 25.17
CA GLY A 352 9.30 0.85 24.58
C GLY A 352 9.78 0.55 23.16
N ALA A 353 10.28 -0.66 22.92
CA ALA A 353 10.66 -1.10 21.60
C ALA A 353 9.48 -1.25 20.64
N THR A 354 8.36 -1.82 21.10
CA THR A 354 7.14 -1.93 20.29
C THR A 354 6.61 -0.55 19.89
N LEU A 355 6.63 0.44 20.80
CA LEU A 355 6.23 1.81 20.50
C LEU A 355 7.19 2.49 19.52
N LEU A 356 8.50 2.35 19.74
CA LEU A 356 9.51 2.90 18.82
C LEU A 356 9.37 2.31 17.42
N MET A 357 9.18 0.99 17.33
CA MET A 357 8.99 0.32 16.04
C MET A 357 7.68 0.72 15.38
N SER A 358 6.61 0.93 16.15
CA SER A 358 5.34 1.47 15.65
C SER A 358 5.52 2.86 15.03
N LEU A 359 6.28 3.74 15.68
CA LEU A 359 6.61 5.05 15.13
C LEU A 359 7.42 4.94 13.83
N ILE A 360 8.40 4.05 13.78
CA ILE A 360 9.19 3.81 12.55
C ILE A 360 8.29 3.34 11.40
N ARG A 361 7.37 2.40 11.67
CA ARG A 361 6.38 1.93 10.69
C ARG A 361 5.50 3.08 10.17
N ALA A 362 5.04 3.97 11.06
CA ALA A 362 4.26 5.13 10.68
C ALA A 362 5.07 6.13 9.82
N VAL A 363 6.32 6.43 10.22
CA VAL A 363 7.21 7.34 9.51
C VAL A 363 7.58 6.81 8.13
N LEU A 364 7.68 5.49 7.95
CA LEU A 364 7.86 4.85 6.64
C LEU A 364 6.73 5.15 5.65
N ARG A 365 5.52 5.41 6.15
CA ARG A 365 4.31 5.55 5.32
C ARG A 365 3.66 6.92 5.41
N THR A 366 4.38 7.93 5.91
CA THR A 366 3.87 9.31 6.06
C THR A 366 3.85 10.09 4.73
N GLU A 367 4.70 9.75 3.77
CA GLU A 367 4.74 10.45 2.48
C GLU A 367 3.62 9.97 1.55
N ARG A 368 2.50 10.70 1.59
CA ARG A 368 1.36 10.51 0.72
C ARG A 368 1.24 11.64 -0.32
N LEU A 369 0.44 11.41 -1.36
CA LEU A 369 0.06 12.43 -2.34
C LEU A 369 -0.38 13.71 -1.62
N LYS A 370 0.15 14.86 -2.04
CA LYS A 370 -0.29 16.15 -1.51
C LYS A 370 -1.52 16.62 -2.28
N LYS A 371 -2.44 17.29 -1.59
CA LYS A 371 -3.66 17.85 -2.19
C LYS A 371 -3.36 18.75 -3.40
N ASP A 372 -2.28 19.53 -3.31
CA ASP A 372 -1.82 20.46 -4.34
C ASP A 372 -1.29 19.81 -5.63
N GLU A 373 -1.10 18.48 -5.65
CA GLU A 373 -0.61 17.74 -6.82
C GLU A 373 -1.76 17.24 -7.72
N ASN A 374 -3.02 17.44 -7.32
CA ASN A 374 -4.17 17.24 -8.21
C ASN A 374 -4.29 18.40 -9.19
N HIS A 375 -4.22 18.11 -10.49
CA HIS A 375 -4.27 19.14 -11.55
C HIS A 375 -5.60 19.87 -11.63
N PHE A 376 -6.67 19.28 -11.10
CA PHE A 376 -7.98 19.93 -11.02
C PHE A 376 -8.19 20.73 -9.73
N ASP A 377 -7.33 20.57 -8.71
CA ASP A 377 -7.45 21.27 -7.41
C ASP A 377 -6.62 22.57 -7.37
N THR A 378 -5.78 22.83 -8.38
CA THR A 378 -4.97 24.06 -8.45
C THR A 378 -5.83 25.33 -8.64
N ASN A 379 -7.13 25.19 -8.90
CA ASN A 379 -8.13 26.25 -8.91
C ASN A 379 -9.26 25.91 -7.91
N SER A 380 -8.91 25.70 -6.64
CA SER A 380 -9.77 25.24 -5.53
C SER A 380 -11.01 26.09 -5.21
N ASP A 381 -11.28 27.15 -5.96
CA ASP A 381 -12.42 28.03 -5.71
C ASP A 381 -13.72 27.52 -6.36
N GLN A 382 -13.67 26.56 -7.30
CA GLN A 382 -14.87 25.98 -7.93
C GLN A 382 -14.66 24.51 -8.38
N PRO A 383 -14.95 23.51 -7.52
CA PRO A 383 -14.87 22.08 -7.88
C PRO A 383 -15.89 21.66 -8.96
N ASP A 384 -16.99 22.41 -9.08
CA ASP A 384 -18.10 22.14 -10.02
C ASP A 384 -17.80 22.60 -11.46
N THR A 385 -16.75 23.39 -11.69
CA THR A 385 -16.49 24.03 -12.99
C THR A 385 -16.05 23.04 -14.07
N TYR A 386 -15.51 21.88 -13.69
CA TYR A 386 -15.02 20.86 -14.62
C TYR A 386 -15.91 19.61 -14.68
N GLU A 387 -17.03 19.61 -13.96
CA GLU A 387 -17.92 18.44 -13.87
C GLU A 387 -18.47 18.07 -15.26
N GLY A 388 -18.23 16.83 -15.68
CA GLY A 388 -18.69 16.29 -16.97
C GLY A 388 -17.86 16.69 -18.19
N HIS A 389 -16.88 17.58 -18.02
CA HIS A 389 -15.96 18.05 -19.07
C HIS A 389 -14.48 17.79 -18.73
N GLU A 390 -14.20 16.87 -17.82
CA GLU A 390 -12.85 16.61 -17.31
C GLU A 390 -11.90 16.13 -18.41
N LEU A 391 -12.40 15.35 -19.36
CA LEU A 391 -11.61 14.87 -20.51
C LEU A 391 -11.34 15.98 -21.53
N ASP A 392 -12.31 16.87 -21.75
CA ASP A 392 -12.16 18.02 -22.64
C ASP A 392 -11.11 18.98 -22.08
N GLN A 393 -11.18 19.25 -20.77
CA GLN A 393 -10.22 20.07 -20.06
C GLN A 393 -8.81 19.44 -20.08
N LEU A 394 -8.71 18.13 -19.89
CA LEU A 394 -7.44 17.43 -20.01
C LEU A 394 -6.87 17.51 -21.43
N ALA A 395 -7.71 17.40 -22.46
CA ALA A 395 -7.28 17.53 -23.85
C ALA A 395 -6.76 18.95 -24.15
N LEU A 396 -7.43 19.98 -23.64
CA LEU A 396 -6.96 21.37 -23.72
C LEU A 396 -5.62 21.54 -23.00
N TRP A 397 -5.47 20.94 -21.82
CA TRP A 397 -4.23 20.98 -21.06
C TRP A 397 -3.07 20.28 -21.79
N LEU A 398 -3.30 19.10 -22.33
CA LEU A 398 -2.31 18.35 -23.14
C LEU A 398 -1.86 19.15 -24.37
N LYS A 399 -2.80 19.85 -25.03
CA LYS A 399 -2.49 20.74 -26.15
C LYS A 399 -1.65 21.94 -25.72
N GLY A 400 -1.97 22.54 -24.56
CA GLY A 400 -1.22 23.65 -23.98
C GLY A 400 0.21 23.27 -23.58
N HIS A 401 0.42 22.06 -23.02
CA HIS A 401 1.74 21.56 -22.62
C HIS A 401 2.67 21.25 -23.80
N ASN A 402 2.11 20.86 -24.95
CA ASN A 402 2.88 20.58 -26.17
C ASN A 402 3.23 21.83 -27.00
N MET A 403 2.80 23.03 -26.59
CA MET A 403 3.12 24.28 -27.29
C MET A 403 4.48 24.82 -26.85
N ASN A 404 5.39 24.97 -27.80
CA ASN A 404 6.71 25.54 -27.59
C ASN A 404 6.56 27.03 -27.19
N PRO A 405 7.09 27.49 -26.03
CA PRO A 405 6.94 28.87 -25.55
C PRO A 405 7.54 29.94 -26.47
N SER A 406 8.24 29.54 -27.54
CA SER A 406 8.78 30.43 -28.57
C SER A 406 7.72 31.01 -29.53
N ASN A 407 6.50 30.47 -29.58
CA ASN A 407 5.45 30.97 -30.47
C ASN A 407 4.50 31.94 -29.73
N GLN A 408 4.94 33.20 -29.63
CA GLN A 408 4.32 34.25 -28.80
C GLN A 408 2.85 34.58 -29.18
N ARG A 409 2.40 34.19 -30.38
CA ARG A 409 0.99 34.33 -30.81
C ARG A 409 0.07 33.30 -30.15
N ASP A 410 0.50 32.05 -30.07
CA ASP A 410 -0.34 30.98 -29.52
C ASP A 410 -0.51 31.17 -28.00
N SER A 411 0.54 31.60 -27.29
CA SER A 411 0.45 31.94 -25.86
C SER A 411 -0.52 33.09 -25.55
N LEU A 412 -0.64 34.06 -26.46
CA LEU A 412 -1.53 35.23 -26.29
C LEU A 412 -2.99 34.87 -26.58
N GLU A 413 -3.23 34.00 -27.56
CA GLU A 413 -4.56 33.49 -27.87
C GLU A 413 -5.10 32.58 -26.77
N TRP A 414 -4.26 31.77 -26.11
CA TRP A 414 -4.67 30.97 -24.95
C TRP A 414 -4.89 31.78 -23.68
N ALA A 415 -4.09 32.83 -23.42
CA ALA A 415 -4.37 33.76 -22.34
C ALA A 415 -5.74 34.45 -22.53
N ARG A 416 -6.05 34.83 -23.78
CA ARG A 416 -7.36 35.36 -24.16
C ARG A 416 -8.46 34.32 -24.09
N LEU A 417 -8.22 33.07 -24.50
CA LEU A 417 -9.23 32.01 -24.43
C LEU A 417 -9.55 31.66 -22.98
N GLY A 418 -8.54 31.62 -22.10
CA GLY A 418 -8.70 31.47 -20.65
C GLY A 418 -9.42 32.66 -19.99
N GLU A 419 -9.15 33.89 -20.44
CA GLU A 419 -9.94 35.07 -20.05
C GLU A 419 -11.38 35.01 -20.57
N LEU A 420 -11.60 34.55 -21.80
CA LEU A 420 -12.92 34.46 -22.42
C LEU A 420 -13.77 33.34 -21.82
N THR A 421 -13.18 32.18 -21.47
CA THR A 421 -13.90 31.16 -20.69
C THR A 421 -14.20 31.66 -19.29
N ARG A 422 -13.27 32.35 -18.61
CA ARG A 422 -13.55 32.99 -17.30
C ARG A 422 -14.70 34.00 -17.39
N LEU A 423 -14.69 34.89 -18.39
CA LEU A 423 -15.74 35.91 -18.59
C LEU A 423 -17.09 35.28 -18.98
N SER A 424 -17.08 34.22 -19.79
CA SER A 424 -18.28 33.46 -20.14
C SER A 424 -18.88 32.72 -18.94
N LEU A 425 -18.03 32.23 -18.03
CA LEU A 425 -18.44 31.51 -16.82
C LEU A 425 -18.99 32.49 -15.76
N ASP A 426 -18.36 33.66 -15.59
CA ASP A 426 -18.87 34.73 -14.71
C ASP A 426 -20.24 35.25 -15.19
N GLN A 427 -20.46 35.35 -16.51
CA GLN A 427 -21.77 35.70 -17.07
C GLN A 427 -22.84 34.62 -16.86
N ALA A 428 -22.46 33.33 -16.87
CA ALA A 428 -23.39 32.24 -16.60
C ALA A 428 -23.79 32.17 -15.11
N GLN A 429 -22.88 32.50 -14.19
CA GLN A 429 -23.16 32.57 -12.75
C GLN A 429 -23.91 33.83 -12.32
N GLY A 430 -23.74 34.96 -13.01
CA GLY A 430 -24.52 36.18 -12.78
C GLY A 430 -25.99 36.10 -13.24
N SER A 431 -26.36 35.08 -14.02
CA SER A 431 -27.72 34.87 -14.53
C SER A 431 -28.59 33.97 -13.64
N SER A 432 -28.03 33.41 -12.56
CA SER A 432 -28.71 32.50 -11.63
C SER A 432 -28.92 33.09 -10.23
N ALA A 433 -28.84 34.42 -10.09
CA ALA A 433 -29.21 35.17 -8.88
C ALA A 433 -30.55 35.92 -9.04
#